data_AF-A0A9P5SUR4-F1
#
_entry.id   AF-A0A9P5SUR4-F1
#
_cell.length_a   1.000
_cell.length_b   1.000
_cell.length_c   1.000
_cell.angle_alpha   90.00
_cell.angle_beta   90.00
_cell.angle_gamma   90.00
#
_symmetry.space_group_name_H-M   'P 1'
#
loop_
_entity.id
_entity.type
_entity.pdbx_description
1 polymer ?
#
loop_
_entity_poly.entity_id
_entity_poly.type
_entity_poly.pdbx_seq_one_letter_code
_entity_poly.pdbx_strand_id
1 'polypeptide(L)'
;MDKKASVDPKKNLKTVFGNSPDQHILNVVRESCQEAFSLPSFTTTLQTIKSHFFDRNYDAVFQNPAHLPVYSARYAPSRALCYYHLFLEHPILMKTLEGPSTILCIGSGAGSELVGISAAMVHANPVPKSKKKKATTTSSSGKSKDKEDEDKKDEEAIPKEALTHGSEDPALNLEKMNISSPSSEGATPEESAPAVTTKPKKSKANKHQVTIVMQDYVDWSPILEPMETVVRQRMVLGPERLQCETEVGNVLDLSEGLLQRVAKADLITFMFVLNELFQDKKRTMLLVAKIVAAMPTGAHMLVVDSAGSFSNLKVGERTYMVYMLLDHLKSLETVYQDDATWYRCPPSATYPLKLENMRHFVRIYRKL
;
A
#
# COMPACT_ATOMS: atom_id res chain seq x y z
N MET A 1 -8.57 -17.70 -43.40
CA MET A 1 -7.77 -16.58 -42.87
C MET A 1 -8.53 -16.03 -41.68
N ASP A 2 -8.15 -16.41 -40.46
CA ASP A 2 -8.73 -15.81 -39.25
C ASP A 2 -7.57 -15.31 -38.38
N LYS A 3 -7.35 -14.00 -38.42
CA LYS A 3 -6.36 -13.33 -37.57
C LYS A 3 -6.86 -13.41 -36.13
N LYS A 4 -6.25 -14.29 -35.33
CA LYS A 4 -6.30 -14.20 -33.86
C LYS A 4 -5.81 -12.81 -33.45
N ALA A 5 -6.72 -11.97 -32.97
CA ALA A 5 -6.36 -10.71 -32.33
C ALA A 5 -5.65 -11.05 -31.00
N SER A 6 -4.32 -10.99 -31.02
CA SER A 6 -3.55 -10.76 -29.81
C SER A 6 -4.06 -9.45 -29.21
N VAL A 7 -4.66 -9.52 -28.02
CA VAL A 7 -5.04 -8.33 -27.27
C VAL A 7 -3.74 -7.71 -26.79
N ASP A 8 -3.33 -6.62 -27.44
CA ASP A 8 -2.15 -5.84 -27.04
C ASP A 8 -2.40 -5.24 -25.64
N PRO A 9 -1.56 -5.54 -24.63
CA PRO A 9 -1.67 -4.95 -23.30
C PRO A 9 -1.71 -3.41 -23.32
N LYS A 10 -1.00 -2.77 -24.27
CA LYS A 10 -1.00 -1.30 -24.43
C LYS A 10 -2.36 -0.78 -24.90
N LYS A 11 -3.11 -1.56 -25.67
CA LYS A 11 -4.45 -1.20 -26.13
C LYS A 11 -5.46 -1.22 -24.98
N ASN A 12 -5.29 -2.13 -24.02
CA ASN A 12 -6.13 -2.22 -22.81
C ASN A 12 -5.87 -1.05 -21.83
N LEU A 13 -4.60 -0.67 -21.63
CA LEU A 13 -4.25 0.49 -20.80
C LEU A 13 -4.85 1.79 -21.33
N LYS A 14 -4.74 2.04 -22.65
CA LYS A 14 -5.32 3.24 -23.27
C LYS A 14 -6.85 3.25 -23.22
N THR A 15 -7.51 2.09 -23.24
CA THR A 15 -8.98 2.04 -23.08
C THR A 15 -9.44 2.40 -21.68
N VAL A 16 -8.66 2.09 -20.65
CA VAL A 16 -8.98 2.42 -19.26
C VAL A 16 -8.55 3.86 -18.93
N PHE A 17 -7.25 4.15 -19.04
CA PHE A 17 -6.67 5.41 -18.60
C PHE A 17 -6.77 6.55 -19.62
N GLY A 18 -7.12 6.26 -20.88
CA GLY A 18 -7.02 7.24 -21.95
C GLY A 18 -5.55 7.64 -22.17
N ASN A 19 -5.27 8.95 -22.12
CA ASN A 19 -3.94 9.50 -22.41
C ASN A 19 -3.08 9.73 -21.17
N SER A 20 -3.64 9.67 -19.96
CA SER A 20 -2.91 9.93 -18.71
C SER A 20 -3.48 9.11 -17.56
N PRO A 21 -2.76 8.08 -17.08
CA PRO A 21 -3.11 7.36 -15.86
C PRO A 21 -3.24 8.28 -14.66
N ASP A 22 -2.33 9.26 -14.51
CA ASP A 22 -2.36 10.21 -13.41
C ASP A 22 -3.65 11.03 -13.37
N GLN A 23 -4.03 11.63 -14.51
CA GLN A 23 -5.27 12.40 -14.58
C GLN A 23 -6.48 11.50 -14.36
N HIS A 24 -6.44 10.24 -14.81
CA HIS A 24 -7.51 9.28 -14.56
C HIS A 24 -7.66 8.97 -13.07
N ILE A 25 -6.56 8.73 -12.35
CA ILE A 25 -6.53 8.52 -10.89
C ILE A 25 -7.12 9.74 -10.17
N LEU A 26 -6.72 10.95 -10.55
CA LEU A 26 -7.28 12.18 -9.97
C LEU A 26 -8.78 12.33 -10.24
N ASN A 27 -9.24 11.93 -11.42
CA ASN A 27 -10.67 11.96 -11.76
C ASN A 27 -11.48 10.96 -10.92
N VAL A 28 -10.92 9.80 -10.58
CA VAL A 28 -11.54 8.83 -9.66
C VAL A 28 -11.77 9.48 -8.30
N VAL A 29 -10.72 10.08 -7.70
CA VAL A 29 -10.85 10.72 -6.38
C VAL A 29 -11.77 11.94 -6.44
N ARG A 30 -11.71 12.73 -7.52
CA ARG A 30 -12.59 13.89 -7.68
C ARG A 30 -14.06 13.49 -7.70
N GLU A 31 -14.40 12.45 -8.46
CA GLU A 31 -15.77 11.96 -8.59
C GLU A 31 -16.28 11.35 -7.29
N SER A 32 -15.48 10.51 -6.63
CA SER A 32 -15.87 9.92 -5.35
C SER A 32 -16.05 10.95 -4.24
N CYS A 33 -15.31 12.07 -4.29
CA CYS A 33 -15.42 13.17 -3.35
C CYS A 33 -16.30 14.35 -3.84
N GLN A 34 -17.10 14.17 -4.88
CA GLN A 34 -17.88 15.26 -5.48
C GLN A 34 -18.86 15.92 -4.49
N GLU A 35 -19.47 15.11 -3.61
CA GLU A 35 -20.34 15.62 -2.54
C GLU A 35 -19.57 16.50 -1.55
N ALA A 36 -18.34 16.10 -1.19
CA ALA A 36 -17.48 16.89 -0.31
C ALA A 36 -17.22 18.28 -0.89
N PHE A 37 -16.83 18.36 -2.18
CA PHE A 37 -16.59 19.63 -2.85
C PHE A 37 -17.82 20.54 -2.94
N SER A 38 -19.01 19.97 -2.82
CA SER A 38 -20.28 20.70 -2.87
C SER A 38 -20.74 21.21 -1.50
N LEU A 39 -20.04 20.85 -0.41
CA LEU A 39 -20.37 21.29 0.94
C LEU A 39 -20.13 22.80 1.11
N PRO A 40 -21.12 23.58 1.59
CA PRO A 40 -20.91 24.99 1.92
C PRO A 40 -19.82 25.21 2.98
N SER A 41 -19.64 24.24 3.88
CA SER A 41 -18.62 24.26 4.94
C SER A 41 -17.24 23.77 4.48
N PHE A 42 -17.05 23.36 3.22
CA PHE A 42 -15.81 22.71 2.78
C PHE A 42 -14.55 23.49 3.19
N THR A 43 -14.53 24.79 2.89
CA THR A 43 -13.38 25.66 3.18
C THR A 43 -13.14 25.81 4.68
N THR A 44 -14.19 26.02 5.48
CA THR A 44 -14.05 26.18 6.93
C THR A 44 -13.62 24.87 7.59
N THR A 45 -14.24 23.75 7.22
CA THR A 45 -13.85 22.41 7.67
C THR A 45 -12.39 22.10 7.30
N LEU A 46 -11.95 22.42 6.08
CA LEU A 46 -10.57 22.20 5.66
C LEU A 46 -9.57 23.03 6.49
N GLN A 47 -9.92 24.26 6.87
CA GLN A 47 -9.06 25.07 7.75
C GLN A 47 -9.01 24.49 9.17
N THR A 48 -10.12 24.01 9.70
CA THR A 48 -10.17 23.32 11.00
C THR A 48 -9.27 22.08 10.99
N ILE A 49 -9.35 21.24 9.96
CA ILE A 49 -8.48 20.07 9.79
C ILE A 49 -7.00 20.47 9.80
N LYS A 50 -6.63 21.53 9.06
CA LYS A 50 -5.24 22.02 9.05
C LYS A 50 -4.77 22.51 10.42
N SER A 51 -5.64 23.17 11.19
CA SER A 51 -5.33 23.59 12.55
C SER A 51 -5.04 22.39 13.45
N HIS A 52 -5.88 21.35 13.40
CA HIS A 52 -5.66 20.14 14.18
C HIS A 52 -4.34 19.43 13.83
N PHE A 53 -3.95 19.39 12.55
CA PHE A 53 -2.64 18.87 12.16
C PHE A 53 -1.47 19.71 12.68
N PHE A 54 -1.62 21.04 12.68
CA PHE A 54 -0.62 21.94 13.25
C PHE A 54 -0.43 21.66 14.75
N ASP A 55 -1.53 21.44 15.47
CA ASP A 55 -1.54 21.12 16.90
C ASP A 55 -1.21 19.64 17.22
N ARG A 56 -1.00 18.82 16.19
CA ARG A 56 -0.80 17.35 16.29
C ARG A 56 -1.96 16.63 17.00
N ASN A 57 -3.17 17.17 16.89
CA ASN A 57 -4.39 16.59 17.44
C ASN A 57 -5.10 15.74 16.37
N TYR A 58 -4.55 14.56 16.09
CA TYR A 58 -5.08 13.65 15.07
C TYR A 58 -6.49 13.15 15.39
N ASP A 59 -6.79 12.90 16.67
CA ASP A 59 -8.12 12.48 17.11
C ASP A 59 -9.21 13.48 16.76
N ALA A 60 -8.96 14.78 16.93
CA ALA A 60 -9.91 15.82 16.53
C ALA A 60 -10.12 15.89 15.00
N VAL A 61 -9.16 15.43 14.19
CA VAL A 61 -9.35 15.30 12.75
C VAL A 61 -10.31 14.16 12.45
N PHE A 62 -10.06 12.96 12.99
CA PHE A 62 -10.69 11.74 12.50
C PHE A 62 -11.93 11.29 13.29
N GLN A 63 -12.09 11.74 14.54
CA GLN A 63 -13.29 11.41 15.34
C GLN A 63 -14.51 12.27 14.97
N ASN A 64 -14.34 13.32 14.17
CA ASN A 64 -15.46 14.09 13.62
C ASN A 64 -15.81 13.59 12.21
N PRO A 65 -16.95 12.90 12.01
CA PRO A 65 -17.32 12.35 10.71
C PRO A 65 -17.43 13.40 9.60
N ALA A 66 -17.75 14.66 9.94
CA ALA A 66 -17.84 15.75 8.98
C ALA A 66 -16.47 16.13 8.37
N HIS A 67 -15.37 15.78 9.02
CA HIS A 67 -14.02 16.03 8.52
C HIS A 67 -13.59 15.02 7.46
N LEU A 68 -14.02 13.75 7.57
CA LEU A 68 -13.56 12.64 6.72
C LEU A 68 -13.71 12.89 5.20
N PRO A 69 -14.87 13.34 4.68
CA PRO A 69 -15.01 13.60 3.24
C PRO A 69 -14.10 14.75 2.77
N VAL A 70 -13.95 15.80 3.59
CA VAL A 70 -13.07 16.95 3.27
C VAL A 70 -11.60 16.55 3.34
N TYR A 71 -11.23 15.70 4.31
CA TYR A 71 -9.89 15.15 4.44
C TYR A 71 -9.53 14.29 3.22
N SER A 72 -10.38 13.33 2.86
CA SER A 72 -10.14 12.46 1.71
C SER A 72 -10.00 13.28 0.42
N ALA A 73 -10.91 14.22 0.16
CA ALA A 73 -10.85 15.13 -0.99
C ALA A 73 -9.54 15.94 -1.06
N ARG A 74 -8.97 16.32 0.10
CA ARG A 74 -7.75 17.13 0.17
C ARG A 74 -6.48 16.32 0.04
N TYR A 75 -6.38 15.19 0.72
CA TYR A 75 -5.12 14.50 1.00
C TYR A 75 -4.97 13.18 0.25
N ALA A 76 -6.07 12.53 -0.15
CA ALA A 76 -6.01 11.27 -0.89
C ALA A 76 -5.40 11.37 -2.31
N PRO A 77 -5.64 12.43 -3.12
CA PRO A 77 -5.20 12.46 -4.52
C PRO A 77 -3.69 12.34 -4.71
N SER A 78 -2.91 13.15 -3.99
CA SER A 78 -1.44 13.12 -4.06
C SER A 78 -0.87 11.79 -3.58
N ARG A 79 -1.43 11.23 -2.51
CA ARG A 79 -1.03 9.93 -1.97
C ARG A 79 -1.36 8.79 -2.94
N ALA A 80 -2.57 8.76 -3.51
CA ALA A 80 -2.95 7.76 -4.51
C ALA A 80 -2.01 7.75 -5.72
N LEU A 81 -1.62 8.92 -6.22
CA LEU A 81 -0.64 9.04 -7.30
C LEU A 81 0.75 8.52 -6.90
N CYS A 82 1.22 8.87 -5.70
CA CYS A 82 2.50 8.36 -5.20
C CYS A 82 2.49 6.84 -5.04
N TYR A 83 1.42 6.28 -4.51
CA TYR A 83 1.30 4.84 -4.25
C TYR A 83 1.20 4.07 -5.56
N TYR A 84 0.45 4.60 -6.54
CA TYR A 84 0.40 4.07 -7.90
C TYR A 84 1.80 3.95 -8.53
N HIS A 85 2.58 5.04 -8.52
CA HIS A 85 3.94 5.03 -9.08
C HIS A 85 4.87 4.09 -8.33
N LEU A 86 4.79 4.07 -7.00
CA LEU A 86 5.58 3.17 -6.17
C LEU A 86 5.37 1.69 -6.55
N PHE A 87 4.12 1.28 -6.79
CA PHE A 87 3.81 -0.07 -7.25
C PHE A 87 4.34 -0.36 -8.66
N LEU A 88 4.39 0.63 -9.56
CA LEU A 88 4.94 0.47 -10.91
C LEU A 88 6.47 0.43 -10.94
N GLU A 89 7.12 1.20 -10.06
CA GLU A 89 8.58 1.35 -10.01
C GLU A 89 9.26 0.17 -9.31
N HIS A 90 8.55 -0.53 -8.43
CA HIS A 90 9.10 -1.65 -7.68
C HIS A 90 8.53 -3.00 -8.16
N PRO A 91 9.35 -3.83 -8.84
CA PRO A 91 8.91 -5.13 -9.34
C PRO A 91 8.35 -6.06 -8.27
N ILE A 92 8.82 -5.95 -7.02
CA ILE A 92 8.32 -6.73 -5.88
C ILE A 92 6.84 -6.40 -5.61
N LEU A 93 6.49 -5.11 -5.58
CA LEU A 93 5.13 -4.66 -5.36
C LEU A 93 4.24 -4.99 -6.57
N MET A 94 4.75 -4.77 -7.78
CA MET A 94 4.04 -5.10 -9.02
C MET A 94 3.69 -6.59 -9.10
N LYS A 95 4.64 -7.47 -8.73
CA LYS A 95 4.46 -8.92 -8.72
C LYS A 95 3.35 -9.38 -7.78
N THR A 96 3.13 -8.69 -6.66
CA THR A 96 1.99 -8.95 -5.76
C THR A 96 0.67 -8.82 -6.51
N LEU A 97 0.56 -7.88 -7.47
CA LEU A 97 -0.66 -7.62 -8.22
C LEU A 97 -0.90 -8.56 -9.41
N GLU A 98 0.11 -9.33 -9.82
CA GLU A 98 0.03 -10.22 -10.99
C GLU A 98 -0.71 -11.55 -10.71
N GLY A 99 -0.88 -11.92 -9.44
CA GLY A 99 -1.47 -13.19 -9.01
C GLY A 99 -2.58 -13.02 -7.98
N PRO A 100 -3.07 -14.13 -7.38
CA PRO A 100 -3.92 -14.04 -6.21
C PRO A 100 -3.08 -13.54 -5.04
N SER A 101 -3.52 -12.46 -4.39
CA SER A 101 -2.80 -11.90 -3.25
C SER A 101 -3.74 -11.21 -2.27
N THR A 102 -3.36 -11.19 -1.00
CA THR A 102 -3.99 -10.37 0.03
C THR A 102 -3.04 -9.24 0.45
N ILE A 103 -3.51 -8.00 0.37
CA ILE A 103 -2.79 -6.81 0.80
C ILE A 103 -3.51 -6.24 2.03
N LEU A 104 -2.85 -6.25 3.18
CA LEU A 104 -3.34 -5.64 4.41
C LEU A 104 -2.81 -4.22 4.53
N CYS A 105 -3.70 -3.24 4.44
CA CYS A 105 -3.38 -1.83 4.46
C CYS A 105 -3.68 -1.21 5.82
N ILE A 106 -2.65 -0.88 6.60
CA ILE A 106 -2.78 -0.30 7.94
C ILE A 106 -2.90 1.23 7.82
N GLY A 107 -3.96 1.81 8.41
CA GLY A 107 -4.23 3.25 8.35
C GLY A 107 -4.76 3.73 6.99
N SER A 108 -5.48 2.85 6.29
CA SER A 108 -5.84 3.04 4.88
C SER A 108 -7.11 3.88 4.64
N GLY A 109 -7.73 4.37 5.72
CA GLY A 109 -9.12 4.81 5.70
C GLY A 109 -9.49 5.87 4.67
N ALA A 110 -8.57 6.77 4.31
CA ALA A 110 -8.86 7.86 3.39
C ALA A 110 -8.97 7.45 1.91
N GLY A 111 -8.68 6.19 1.56
CA GLY A 111 -8.88 5.62 0.22
C GLY A 111 -7.71 5.78 -0.77
N SER A 112 -6.57 6.31 -0.32
CA SER A 112 -5.39 6.49 -1.19
C SER A 112 -4.81 5.18 -1.69
N GLU A 113 -4.71 4.16 -0.84
CA GLU A 113 -4.21 2.84 -1.22
C GLU A 113 -5.21 2.10 -2.10
N LEU A 114 -6.51 2.14 -1.76
CA LEU A 114 -7.57 1.62 -2.62
C LEU A 114 -7.42 2.12 -4.07
N VAL A 115 -7.31 3.44 -4.26
CA VAL A 115 -7.21 4.02 -5.60
C VAL A 115 -5.85 3.73 -6.24
N GLY A 116 -4.75 3.95 -5.53
CA GLY A 116 -3.39 3.80 -6.07
C GLY A 116 -3.05 2.36 -6.46
N ILE A 117 -3.37 1.39 -5.58
CA ILE A 117 -3.14 -0.03 -5.83
C ILE A 117 -4.05 -0.51 -6.96
N SER A 118 -5.34 -0.15 -6.94
CA SER A 118 -6.27 -0.53 -8.01
C SER A 118 -5.82 -0.01 -9.37
N ALA A 119 -5.28 1.22 -9.43
CA ALA A 119 -4.71 1.74 -10.67
C ALA A 119 -3.50 0.91 -11.14
N ALA A 120 -2.61 0.53 -10.23
CA ALA A 120 -1.47 -0.33 -10.55
C ALA A 120 -1.92 -1.73 -11.02
N MET A 121 -3.02 -2.27 -10.47
CA MET A 121 -3.58 -3.57 -10.89
C MET A 121 -4.01 -3.59 -12.36
N VAL A 122 -4.37 -2.45 -12.95
CA VAL A 122 -4.68 -2.35 -14.39
C VAL A 122 -3.44 -2.66 -15.25
N HIS A 123 -2.23 -2.36 -14.74
CA HIS A 123 -0.96 -2.73 -15.38
C HIS A 123 -0.57 -4.18 -15.19
N ALA A 124 -1.04 -4.82 -14.11
CA ALA A 124 -0.70 -6.19 -13.73
C ALA A 124 -1.39 -7.25 -14.60
N ASN A 125 -1.76 -6.88 -15.84
CA ASN A 125 -2.53 -7.70 -16.76
C ASN A 125 -1.92 -9.11 -16.82
N PRO A 126 -2.71 -10.18 -16.58
CA PRO A 126 -2.23 -11.51 -16.88
C PRO A 126 -2.08 -11.57 -18.39
N VAL A 127 -0.83 -11.56 -18.89
CA VAL A 127 -0.57 -11.95 -20.28
C VAL A 127 -1.21 -13.33 -20.43
N PRO A 128 -2.22 -13.51 -21.29
CA PRO A 128 -2.75 -14.83 -21.54
C PRO A 128 -1.60 -15.63 -22.11
N LYS A 129 -1.00 -16.53 -21.31
CA LYS A 129 0.00 -17.47 -21.83
C LYS A 129 -0.71 -18.25 -22.92
N SER A 130 -0.45 -17.90 -24.17
CA SER A 130 -0.86 -18.71 -25.32
C SER A 130 -0.40 -20.13 -25.00
N LYS A 131 -1.33 -21.09 -24.91
CA LYS A 131 -0.98 -22.51 -24.75
C LYS A 131 0.10 -22.82 -25.79
N LYS A 132 1.36 -23.03 -25.35
CA LYS A 132 2.44 -23.47 -26.24
C LYS A 132 1.96 -24.79 -26.87
N LYS A 133 1.55 -24.74 -28.14
CA LYS A 133 1.53 -25.96 -28.94
C LYS A 133 2.98 -26.42 -29.05
N LYS A 134 3.20 -27.67 -28.65
CA LYS A 134 4.48 -28.38 -28.68
C LYS A 134 5.13 -28.17 -30.06
N ALA A 135 6.33 -27.59 -30.07
CA ALA A 135 7.06 -27.27 -31.29
C ALA A 135 7.41 -28.56 -32.05
N THR A 136 7.17 -28.55 -33.36
CA THR A 136 7.80 -29.48 -34.30
C THR A 136 8.99 -28.74 -34.92
N THR A 137 10.16 -29.32 -34.75
CA THR A 137 11.46 -28.83 -35.20
C THR A 137 11.53 -28.75 -36.72
N THR A 138 12.07 -27.66 -37.25
CA THR A 138 12.89 -27.68 -38.47
C THR A 138 13.83 -26.47 -38.46
N SER A 139 15.10 -26.80 -38.53
CA SER A 139 16.27 -25.93 -38.58
C SER A 139 16.33 -25.13 -39.88
N SER A 140 16.76 -23.88 -39.83
CA SER A 140 17.78 -23.40 -40.76
C SER A 140 18.51 -22.18 -40.20
N SER A 141 19.82 -22.21 -40.44
CA SER A 141 20.88 -21.29 -40.10
C SER A 141 20.86 -20.00 -40.93
N GLY A 142 21.30 -18.89 -40.34
CA GLY A 142 21.65 -17.66 -41.07
C GLY A 142 22.44 -16.71 -40.17
N LYS A 143 23.68 -16.44 -40.59
CA LYS A 143 24.77 -15.71 -39.91
C LYS A 143 24.79 -14.23 -40.32
N SER A 144 25.58 -13.40 -39.61
CA SER A 144 26.14 -12.06 -39.97
C SER A 144 25.48 -10.88 -39.26
N LYS A 145 26.14 -9.78 -38.87
CA LYS A 145 27.53 -9.40 -38.53
C LYS A 145 27.46 -7.90 -38.11
N ASP A 146 28.37 -7.50 -37.22
CA ASP A 146 28.97 -6.16 -37.03
C ASP A 146 28.08 -4.90 -36.96
N LYS A 147 28.16 -4.16 -35.84
CA LYS A 147 28.97 -2.92 -35.75
C LYS A 147 28.85 -2.22 -34.39
N GLU A 148 30.03 -1.86 -33.89
CA GLU A 148 30.33 -0.86 -32.87
C GLU A 148 29.93 0.54 -33.37
N ASP A 149 29.56 1.43 -32.44
CA ASP A 149 30.15 2.77 -32.36
C ASP A 149 29.92 3.34 -30.96
N GLU A 150 31.02 3.76 -30.35
CA GLU A 150 31.09 4.62 -29.16
C GLU A 150 30.60 6.02 -29.51
N ASP A 151 29.92 6.71 -28.59
CA ASP A 151 30.35 8.06 -28.27
C ASP A 151 29.90 8.53 -26.88
N LYS A 152 30.77 9.35 -26.30
CA LYS A 152 30.85 9.80 -24.91
C LYS A 152 30.23 11.18 -24.71
N LYS A 153 29.81 11.43 -23.45
CA LYS A 153 29.84 12.71 -22.69
C LYS A 153 28.81 13.79 -23.12
N ASP A 154 28.24 14.62 -22.23
CA ASP A 154 28.72 15.19 -20.96
C ASP A 154 27.63 15.23 -19.86
N GLU A 155 28.09 15.03 -18.62
CA GLU A 155 27.41 15.34 -17.36
C GLU A 155 27.71 16.79 -16.94
N GLU A 156 26.69 17.54 -16.52
CA GLU A 156 26.88 18.75 -15.71
C GLU A 156 26.44 18.49 -14.26
N ALA A 157 27.38 18.72 -13.35
CA ALA A 157 27.27 18.56 -11.90
C ALA A 157 27.09 19.91 -11.20
N ILE A 158 26.23 19.97 -10.17
CA ILE A 158 26.25 21.01 -9.12
C ILE A 158 25.78 20.34 -7.79
N PRO A 159 26.24 20.77 -6.60
CA PRO A 159 27.28 20.12 -5.81
C PRO A 159 26.74 19.36 -4.58
N LYS A 160 27.54 18.39 -4.11
CA LYS A 160 27.37 17.70 -2.82
C LYS A 160 28.06 18.49 -1.71
N GLU A 161 27.31 18.86 -0.66
CA GLU A 161 27.91 19.16 0.64
C GLU A 161 28.02 17.88 1.47
N ALA A 162 29.21 17.70 2.04
CA ALA A 162 29.67 16.55 2.77
C ALA A 162 29.30 16.66 4.26
N LEU A 163 28.96 15.52 4.87
CA LEU A 163 29.26 15.26 6.28
C LEU A 163 29.77 13.83 6.41
N THR A 164 31.06 13.73 6.73
CA THR A 164 31.81 12.54 7.08
C THR A 164 31.66 12.19 8.57
N HIS A 165 32.09 10.97 8.89
CA HIS A 165 32.19 10.30 10.20
C HIS A 165 30.98 9.44 10.55
N GLY A 166 31.13 8.21 11.02
CA GLY A 166 32.29 7.40 11.32
C GLY A 166 31.72 6.07 11.83
N SER A 167 32.32 4.96 11.40
CA SER A 167 31.93 3.61 11.78
C SER A 167 31.98 3.43 13.30
N GLU A 168 30.89 2.98 13.90
CA GLU A 168 30.89 2.14 15.10
C GLU A 168 29.51 1.48 15.27
N ASP A 169 29.53 0.15 15.19
CA ASP A 169 28.41 -0.78 15.34
C ASP A 169 28.13 -1.00 16.85
N PRO A 170 26.88 -0.90 17.33
CA PRO A 170 26.54 -1.58 18.56
C PRO A 170 25.27 -2.41 18.42
N ALA A 171 25.48 -3.72 18.43
CA ALA A 171 24.46 -4.74 18.66
C ALA A 171 23.59 -4.42 19.90
N LEU A 172 22.28 -4.30 19.71
CA LEU A 172 21.31 -4.28 20.80
C LEU A 172 20.78 -5.70 21.06
N ASN A 173 21.13 -6.21 22.23
CA ASN A 173 20.81 -7.53 22.74
C ASN A 173 19.36 -7.54 23.28
N LEU A 174 18.41 -8.07 22.51
CA LEU A 174 17.07 -8.44 23.01
C LEU A 174 17.02 -9.95 23.24
N GLU A 175 17.32 -10.38 24.46
CA GLU A 175 16.93 -11.71 24.94
C GLU A 175 16.33 -11.63 26.34
N LYS A 176 15.30 -12.47 26.53
CA LYS A 176 14.57 -12.85 27.75
C LYS A 176 13.32 -12.03 28.08
N MET A 177 12.21 -12.44 27.48
CA MET A 177 10.95 -12.61 28.20
C MET A 177 10.33 -13.96 27.84
N ASN A 178 10.55 -14.92 28.75
CA ASN A 178 9.91 -16.23 28.77
C ASN A 178 8.66 -16.09 29.64
N ILE A 179 7.46 -16.30 29.10
CA ILE A 179 6.23 -16.36 29.90
C ILE A 179 5.43 -17.59 29.46
N SER A 180 5.32 -18.49 30.44
CA SER A 180 4.58 -19.73 30.48
C SER A 180 3.07 -19.56 30.35
N SER A 181 2.45 -20.51 29.67
CA SER A 181 1.01 -20.77 29.62
C SER A 181 0.41 -21.03 31.01
N PRO A 182 -0.91 -20.82 31.15
CA PRO A 182 -1.71 -21.74 31.95
C PRO A 182 -2.93 -22.29 31.19
N SER A 183 -3.12 -23.60 31.34
CA SER A 183 -4.38 -24.35 31.36
C SER A 183 -5.34 -23.74 32.42
N SER A 184 -6.66 -23.87 32.42
CA SER A 184 -7.52 -25.04 32.23
C SER A 184 -9.01 -24.64 32.24
N GLU A 185 -9.87 -25.53 31.73
CA GLU A 185 -11.26 -25.85 32.15
C GLU A 185 -12.31 -24.70 32.18
N GLY A 186 -13.56 -24.83 31.74
CA GLY A 186 -14.41 -25.94 31.30
C GLY A 186 -15.86 -25.44 31.49
N ALA A 187 -16.71 -25.51 30.46
CA ALA A 187 -18.15 -25.28 30.60
C ALA A 187 -18.92 -26.01 29.50
N THR A 188 -20.01 -26.66 29.91
CA THR A 188 -20.87 -27.60 29.19
C THR A 188 -21.79 -26.96 28.13
N PRO A 189 -22.33 -27.76 27.19
CA PRO A 189 -23.00 -27.26 25.99
C PRO A 189 -24.53 -27.11 26.16
N GLU A 190 -25.09 -26.12 25.49
CA GLU A 190 -26.54 -25.97 25.26
C GLU A 190 -26.89 -26.25 23.79
N GLU A 191 -28.02 -26.92 23.61
CA GLU A 191 -28.51 -27.62 22.42
C GLU A 191 -29.23 -26.66 21.45
N SER A 192 -28.97 -26.75 20.13
CA SER A 192 -29.86 -26.15 19.12
C SER A 192 -29.96 -26.99 17.84
N ALA A 193 -31.19 -26.99 17.29
CA ALA A 193 -31.74 -27.90 16.30
C ALA A 193 -31.27 -27.64 14.83
N PRO A 194 -31.62 -28.49 13.85
CA PRO A 194 -30.74 -28.83 12.72
C PRO A 194 -30.74 -27.81 11.57
N ALA A 195 -29.53 -27.44 11.13
CA ALA A 195 -29.30 -26.66 9.93
C ALA A 195 -29.34 -27.54 8.67
N VAL A 196 -30.17 -27.13 7.71
CA VAL A 196 -30.23 -27.66 6.34
C VAL A 196 -28.87 -27.47 5.66
N THR A 197 -28.16 -28.57 5.44
CA THR A 197 -26.84 -28.57 4.81
C THR A 197 -26.97 -28.47 3.29
N THR A 198 -26.95 -27.25 2.77
CA THR A 198 -26.56 -27.03 1.36
C THR A 198 -25.03 -26.95 1.31
N LYS A 199 -24.40 -27.98 0.73
CA LYS A 199 -22.94 -27.99 0.53
C LYS A 199 -22.54 -26.80 -0.35
N PRO A 200 -21.68 -25.87 0.10
CA PRO A 200 -21.21 -24.79 -0.76
C PRO A 200 -20.33 -25.41 -1.84
N LYS A 201 -20.69 -25.18 -3.11
CA LYS A 201 -19.82 -25.50 -4.24
C LYS A 201 -18.53 -24.72 -4.05
N LYS A 202 -17.40 -25.42 -3.87
CA LYS A 202 -16.06 -24.82 -3.86
C LYS A 202 -15.91 -23.97 -5.12
N SER A 203 -15.93 -22.65 -4.96
CA SER A 203 -15.61 -21.73 -6.06
C SER A 203 -14.19 -22.04 -6.51
N LYS A 204 -13.96 -22.13 -7.82
CA LYS A 204 -12.60 -22.23 -8.35
C LYS A 204 -11.91 -20.91 -7.99
N ALA A 205 -10.88 -20.97 -7.15
CA ALA A 205 -10.08 -19.81 -6.78
C ALA A 205 -9.63 -19.07 -8.05
N ASN A 206 -9.95 -17.78 -8.14
CA ASN A 206 -9.53 -17.00 -9.29
C ASN A 206 -8.02 -16.77 -9.22
N LYS A 207 -7.32 -17.04 -10.32
CA LYS A 207 -5.85 -17.00 -10.38
C LYS A 207 -5.25 -15.60 -10.41
N HIS A 208 -6.06 -14.53 -10.37
CA HIS A 208 -5.60 -13.13 -10.51
C HIS A 208 -6.43 -12.14 -9.68
N GLN A 209 -7.02 -12.60 -8.58
CA GLN A 209 -7.82 -11.77 -7.70
C GLN A 209 -6.94 -11.18 -6.60
N VAL A 210 -6.91 -9.86 -6.50
CA VAL A 210 -6.26 -9.15 -5.40
C VAL A 210 -7.32 -8.76 -4.38
N THR A 211 -7.09 -9.10 -3.11
CA THR A 211 -7.88 -8.64 -1.98
C THR A 211 -7.15 -7.51 -1.28
N ILE A 212 -7.78 -6.33 -1.19
CA ILE A 212 -7.29 -5.19 -0.42
C ILE A 212 -8.11 -5.13 0.88
N VAL A 213 -7.44 -5.34 2.01
CA VAL A 213 -8.02 -5.21 3.35
C VAL A 213 -7.61 -3.86 3.92
N MET A 214 -8.56 -2.94 4.08
CA MET A 214 -8.36 -1.58 4.59
C MET A 214 -8.66 -1.57 6.08
N GLN A 215 -7.62 -1.49 6.91
CA GLN A 215 -7.70 -1.42 8.36
C GLN A 215 -7.57 0.03 8.82
N ASP A 216 -8.51 0.52 9.61
CA ASP A 216 -8.43 1.82 10.26
C ASP A 216 -9.15 1.81 11.61
N TYR A 217 -8.86 2.75 12.50
CA TYR A 217 -9.57 2.85 13.79
C TYR A 217 -10.87 3.65 13.67
N VAL A 218 -11.03 4.40 12.58
CA VAL A 218 -12.22 5.17 12.23
C VAL A 218 -13.04 4.40 11.19
N ASP A 219 -14.37 4.53 11.24
CA ASP A 219 -15.24 4.00 10.19
C ASP A 219 -15.21 4.92 8.96
N TRP A 220 -14.47 4.48 7.94
CA TRP A 220 -14.37 5.17 6.65
C TRP A 220 -15.32 4.64 5.59
N SER A 221 -16.23 3.72 5.93
CA SER A 221 -17.17 3.12 4.96
C SER A 221 -17.95 4.17 4.15
N PRO A 222 -18.42 5.30 4.74
CA PRO A 222 -19.09 6.37 3.97
C PRO A 222 -18.22 7.01 2.87
N ILE A 223 -16.89 6.86 2.95
CA ILE A 223 -15.93 7.37 1.96
C ILE A 223 -15.45 6.25 1.03
N LEU A 224 -15.13 5.08 1.60
CA LEU A 224 -14.56 3.96 0.88
C LEU A 224 -15.56 3.27 -0.05
N GLU A 225 -16.83 3.11 0.34
CA GLU A 225 -17.82 2.43 -0.49
C GLU A 225 -18.14 3.19 -1.81
N PRO A 226 -18.41 4.51 -1.78
CA PRO A 226 -18.57 5.27 -3.02
C PRO A 226 -17.28 5.29 -3.84
N MET A 227 -16.12 5.40 -3.18
CA MET A 227 -14.83 5.41 -3.86
C MET A 227 -14.51 4.09 -4.55
N GLU A 228 -14.79 2.95 -3.90
CA GLU A 228 -14.67 1.63 -4.50
C GLU A 228 -15.57 1.50 -5.73
N THR A 229 -16.81 1.99 -5.66
CA THR A 229 -17.75 1.97 -6.79
C THR A 229 -17.16 2.70 -8.00
N VAL A 230 -16.63 3.91 -7.79
CA VAL A 230 -15.99 4.71 -8.85
C VAL A 230 -14.72 4.02 -9.36
N VAL A 231 -13.88 3.47 -8.49
CA VAL A 231 -12.67 2.69 -8.86
C VAL A 231 -13.05 1.54 -9.78
N ARG A 232 -14.02 0.70 -9.39
CA ARG A 232 -14.44 -0.46 -10.17
C ARG A 232 -14.98 -0.05 -11.54
N GLN A 233 -15.79 0.99 -11.59
CA GLN A 233 -16.37 1.47 -12.84
C GLN A 233 -15.32 2.06 -13.77
N ARG A 234 -14.47 2.98 -13.28
CA ARG A 234 -13.49 3.70 -14.10
C ARG A 234 -12.30 2.84 -14.51
N MET A 235 -11.84 1.95 -13.62
CA MET A 235 -10.70 1.06 -13.86
C MET A 235 -11.09 -0.29 -14.45
N VAL A 236 -12.39 -0.56 -14.61
CA VAL A 236 -12.95 -1.81 -15.16
C VAL A 236 -12.46 -3.04 -14.37
N LEU A 237 -12.57 -2.96 -13.05
CA LEU A 237 -12.15 -4.00 -12.11
C LEU A 237 -13.36 -4.69 -11.49
N GLY A 238 -13.74 -5.84 -12.06
CA GLY A 238 -14.80 -6.68 -11.52
C GLY A 238 -14.43 -7.37 -10.20
N PRO A 239 -15.40 -7.95 -9.48
CA PRO A 239 -15.18 -8.66 -8.22
C PRO A 239 -14.21 -9.86 -8.35
N GLU A 240 -14.07 -10.38 -9.57
CA GLU A 240 -13.11 -11.43 -9.88
C GLU A 240 -11.66 -10.91 -9.87
N ARG A 241 -11.42 -9.61 -10.07
CA ARG A 241 -10.08 -9.01 -10.07
C ARG A 241 -9.75 -8.29 -8.77
N LEU A 242 -10.70 -7.53 -8.23
CA LEU A 242 -10.54 -6.73 -7.02
C LEU A 242 -11.58 -7.16 -5.99
N GLN A 243 -11.14 -7.56 -4.81
CA GLN A 243 -11.97 -7.71 -3.62
C GLN A 243 -11.52 -6.65 -2.60
N CYS A 244 -12.47 -5.98 -1.98
CA CYS A 244 -12.22 -4.96 -0.98
C CYS A 244 -12.88 -5.38 0.32
N GLU A 245 -12.17 -5.22 1.42
CA GLU A 245 -12.68 -5.48 2.77
C GLU A 245 -12.26 -4.32 3.67
N THR A 246 -13.14 -3.89 4.56
CA THR A 246 -12.85 -2.87 5.57
C THR A 246 -12.87 -3.51 6.95
N GLU A 247 -11.97 -3.07 7.82
CA GLU A 247 -11.93 -3.52 9.21
C GLU A 247 -11.72 -2.30 10.11
N VAL A 248 -12.69 -2.07 11.01
CA VAL A 248 -12.66 -0.96 11.95
C VAL A 248 -12.12 -1.48 13.29
N GLY A 249 -10.99 -0.93 13.72
CA GLY A 249 -10.35 -1.29 14.97
C GLY A 249 -9.01 -0.59 15.19
N ASN A 250 -8.66 -0.32 16.44
CA ASN A 250 -7.36 0.21 16.76
C ASN A 250 -6.30 -0.91 16.69
N VAL A 251 -5.36 -0.79 15.74
CA VAL A 251 -4.32 -1.79 15.53
C VAL A 251 -3.42 -2.00 16.75
N LEU A 252 -3.28 -0.99 17.61
CA LEU A 252 -2.52 -1.10 18.85
C LEU A 252 -3.20 -2.00 19.90
N ASP A 253 -4.47 -2.38 19.71
CA ASP A 253 -5.19 -3.32 20.58
C ASP A 253 -4.85 -4.78 20.26
N LEU A 254 -4.19 -5.05 19.13
CA LEU A 254 -3.69 -6.38 18.78
C LEU A 254 -4.79 -7.47 18.79
N SER A 255 -5.95 -7.15 18.21
CA SER A 255 -7.06 -8.09 18.12
C SER A 255 -6.64 -9.40 17.42
N GLU A 256 -7.28 -10.50 17.80
CA GLU A 256 -7.07 -11.78 17.13
C GLU A 256 -7.40 -11.69 15.63
N GLY A 257 -8.43 -10.92 15.27
CA GLY A 257 -8.80 -10.63 13.88
C GLY A 257 -7.64 -10.03 13.09
N LEU A 258 -7.00 -8.99 13.62
CA LEU A 258 -5.84 -8.36 12.98
C LEU A 258 -4.71 -9.37 12.75
N LEU A 259 -4.36 -10.18 13.75
CA LEU A 259 -3.28 -11.17 13.60
C LEU A 259 -3.64 -12.28 12.60
N GLN A 260 -4.92 -12.67 12.51
CA GLN A 260 -5.40 -13.59 11.48
C GLN A 260 -5.33 -12.98 10.08
N ARG A 261 -5.55 -11.67 9.93
CA ARG A 261 -5.34 -10.95 8.66
C ARG A 261 -3.87 -10.95 8.27
N VAL A 262 -2.99 -10.59 9.21
CA VAL A 262 -1.54 -10.59 9.03
C VAL A 262 -1.03 -11.95 8.57
N ALA A 263 -1.49 -13.03 9.19
CA ALA A 263 -1.10 -14.40 8.84
C ALA A 263 -1.56 -14.86 7.45
N LYS A 264 -2.43 -14.10 6.78
CA LYS A 264 -2.93 -14.37 5.42
C LYS A 264 -2.42 -13.36 4.38
N ALA A 265 -1.73 -12.30 4.80
CA ALA A 265 -1.30 -11.23 3.93
C ALA A 265 -0.01 -11.58 3.19
N ASP A 266 0.02 -11.33 1.87
CA ASP A 266 1.22 -11.41 1.04
C ASP A 266 2.02 -10.10 1.09
N LEU A 267 1.31 -8.99 1.33
CA LEU A 267 1.87 -7.65 1.52
C LEU A 267 1.14 -6.95 2.67
N ILE A 268 1.90 -6.35 3.59
CA ILE A 268 1.40 -5.48 4.65
C ILE A 268 1.96 -4.09 4.41
N THR A 269 1.11 -3.07 4.40
CA THR A 269 1.53 -1.69 4.15
C THR A 269 1.35 -0.83 5.40
N PHE A 270 2.33 0.03 5.66
CA PHE A 270 2.28 1.16 6.58
C PHE A 270 2.63 2.42 5.79
N MET A 271 1.62 3.08 5.20
CA MET A 271 1.83 4.23 4.31
C MET A 271 1.29 5.51 4.92
N PHE A 272 2.20 6.33 5.48
CA PHE A 272 1.93 7.58 6.20
C PHE A 272 1.08 7.38 7.46
N VAL A 273 1.32 6.28 8.19
CA VAL A 273 0.66 5.96 9.47
C VAL A 273 1.66 5.62 10.57
N LEU A 274 2.88 5.18 10.22
CA LEU A 274 3.80 4.61 11.20
C LEU A 274 4.23 5.68 12.20
N ASN A 275 4.52 6.88 11.72
CA ASN A 275 4.83 8.04 12.57
C ASN A 275 3.73 8.36 13.60
N GLU A 276 2.45 8.23 13.21
CA GLU A 276 1.31 8.49 14.08
C GLU A 276 1.23 7.43 15.18
N LEU A 277 1.39 6.15 14.83
CA LEU A 277 1.41 5.04 15.80
C LEU A 277 2.55 5.20 16.82
N PHE A 278 3.71 5.70 16.38
CA PHE A 278 4.87 5.87 17.24
C PHE A 278 4.77 6.98 18.29
N GLN A 279 3.63 7.71 18.34
CA GLN A 279 3.23 8.49 19.52
C GLN A 279 3.15 7.60 20.78
N ASP A 280 2.69 6.35 20.64
CA ASP A 280 2.84 5.30 21.66
C ASP A 280 3.91 4.29 21.23
N LYS A 281 5.18 4.66 21.46
CA LYS A 281 6.33 3.84 21.11
C LYS A 281 6.26 2.42 21.67
N LYS A 282 5.77 2.23 22.91
CA LYS A 282 5.76 0.92 23.56
C LYS A 282 4.76 -0.01 22.88
N ARG A 283 3.53 0.46 22.68
CA ARG A 283 2.49 -0.33 22.00
C ARG A 283 2.83 -0.56 20.54
N THR A 284 3.44 0.40 19.87
CA THR A 284 3.83 0.27 18.46
C THR A 284 4.98 -0.70 18.25
N MET A 285 5.98 -0.73 19.14
CA MET A 285 7.02 -1.77 19.08
C MET A 285 6.43 -3.17 19.34
N LEU A 286 5.46 -3.30 20.24
CA LEU A 286 4.74 -4.55 20.45
C LEU A 286 3.92 -4.94 19.20
N LEU A 287 3.26 -3.98 18.57
CA LEU A 287 2.53 -4.17 17.32
C LEU A 287 3.43 -4.72 16.21
N VAL A 288 4.55 -4.03 15.94
CA VAL A 288 5.52 -4.46 14.93
C VAL A 288 6.05 -5.86 15.23
N ALA A 289 6.42 -6.15 16.49
CA ALA A 289 6.91 -7.47 16.88
C ALA A 289 5.86 -8.57 16.64
N LYS A 290 4.59 -8.33 16.98
CA LYS A 290 3.49 -9.29 16.77
C LYS A 290 3.15 -9.47 15.30
N ILE A 291 3.15 -8.40 14.51
CA ILE A 291 2.94 -8.47 13.06
C ILE A 291 4.06 -9.29 12.42
N VAL A 292 5.33 -8.96 12.68
CA VAL A 292 6.48 -9.68 12.10
C VAL A 292 6.49 -11.15 12.51
N ALA A 293 6.05 -11.49 13.73
CA ALA A 293 5.93 -12.87 14.17
C ALA A 293 4.80 -13.64 13.45
N ALA A 294 3.70 -12.97 13.12
CA ALA A 294 2.54 -13.57 12.46
C ALA A 294 2.63 -13.59 10.92
N MET A 295 3.50 -12.77 10.32
CA MET A 295 3.71 -12.71 8.88
C MET A 295 4.14 -14.08 8.31
N PRO A 296 3.57 -14.50 7.16
CA PRO A 296 4.08 -15.64 6.41
C PRO A 296 5.52 -15.42 5.95
N THR A 297 6.37 -16.45 5.98
CA THR A 297 7.69 -16.41 5.36
C THR A 297 7.56 -16.08 3.86
N GLY A 298 8.37 -15.12 3.39
CA GLY A 298 8.33 -14.61 2.02
C GLY A 298 7.31 -13.48 1.78
N ALA A 299 6.41 -13.20 2.72
CA ALA A 299 5.53 -12.02 2.64
C ALA A 299 6.34 -10.72 2.78
N HIS A 300 5.80 -9.63 2.27
CA HIS A 300 6.46 -8.33 2.26
C HIS A 300 5.82 -7.35 3.24
N MET A 301 6.63 -6.46 3.81
CA MET A 301 6.18 -5.28 4.52
C MET A 301 6.67 -4.03 3.80
N LEU A 302 5.75 -3.19 3.34
CA LEU A 302 6.04 -1.90 2.74
C LEU A 302 5.82 -0.81 3.77
N VAL A 303 6.84 0.00 4.04
CA VAL A 303 6.75 1.18 4.89
C VAL A 303 7.11 2.40 4.06
N VAL A 304 6.19 3.35 4.03
CA VAL A 304 6.39 4.66 3.40
C VAL A 304 5.91 5.72 4.38
N ASP A 305 6.79 6.64 4.77
CA ASP A 305 6.39 7.73 5.66
C ASP A 305 7.26 8.97 5.40
N SER A 306 6.88 10.10 6.01
CA SER A 306 7.56 11.38 5.84
C SER A 306 9.06 11.31 6.14
N ALA A 307 9.91 11.69 5.19
CA ALA A 307 11.38 11.73 5.38
C ALA A 307 11.82 13.04 6.07
N GLY A 308 11.16 13.38 7.17
CA GLY A 308 11.41 14.59 7.93
C GLY A 308 11.33 14.34 9.44
N SER A 309 11.38 15.42 10.22
CA SER A 309 11.40 15.35 11.69
C SER A 309 10.17 14.68 12.33
N PHE A 310 9.10 14.46 11.57
CA PHE A 310 7.94 13.66 11.99
C PHE A 310 8.29 12.19 12.24
N SER A 311 9.34 11.68 11.60
CA SER A 311 9.83 10.30 11.77
C SER A 311 10.93 10.16 12.80
N ASN A 312 11.29 11.24 13.51
CA ASN A 312 12.30 11.20 14.54
C ASN A 312 11.74 10.62 15.83
N LEU A 313 12.39 9.57 16.32
CA LEU A 313 12.15 8.93 17.60
C LEU A 313 13.30 9.19 18.56
N LYS A 314 12.98 9.60 19.78
CA LYS A 314 13.96 9.65 20.87
C LYS A 314 14.10 8.27 21.51
N VAL A 315 15.34 7.80 21.61
CA VAL A 315 15.72 6.58 22.31
C VAL A 315 16.87 6.93 23.25
N GLY A 316 16.56 7.07 24.53
CA GLY A 316 17.48 7.71 25.47
C GLY A 316 17.75 9.15 25.02
N GLU A 317 19.02 9.51 24.90
CA GLU A 317 19.47 10.85 24.46
C GLU A 317 19.61 10.99 22.94
N ARG A 318 19.55 9.88 22.20
CA ARG A 318 19.76 9.85 20.75
C ARG A 318 18.43 9.92 19.99
N THR A 319 18.50 10.50 18.79
CA THR A 319 17.36 10.59 17.87
C THR A 319 17.60 9.68 16.68
N TYR A 320 16.61 8.87 16.34
CA TYR A 320 16.66 7.89 15.26
C TYR A 320 15.47 8.08 14.33
N MET A 321 15.64 7.76 13.06
CA MET A 321 14.50 7.61 12.17
C MET A 321 13.75 6.33 12.51
N VAL A 322 12.41 6.37 12.45
CA VAL A 322 11.55 5.24 12.82
C VAL A 322 11.91 3.94 12.10
N TYR A 323 12.25 4.02 10.80
CA TYR A 323 12.64 2.87 10.01
C TYR A 323 13.88 2.16 10.54
N MET A 324 14.77 2.87 11.24
CA MET A 324 15.99 2.27 11.79
C MET A 324 15.65 1.19 12.82
N LEU A 325 14.51 1.30 13.51
CA LEU A 325 14.08 0.25 14.44
C LEU A 325 13.68 -1.03 13.70
N LEU A 326 13.10 -0.90 12.51
CA LEU A 326 12.68 -2.02 11.67
C LEU A 326 13.88 -2.65 10.94
N ASP A 327 14.84 -1.84 10.50
CA ASP A 327 16.07 -2.29 9.83
C ASP A 327 16.90 -3.25 10.70
N HIS A 328 16.77 -3.20 12.03
CA HIS A 328 17.48 -4.09 12.97
C HIS A 328 16.73 -5.39 13.30
N LEU A 329 15.52 -5.60 12.77
CA LEU A 329 14.75 -6.81 13.04
C LEU A 329 15.31 -7.99 12.23
N LYS A 330 16.01 -8.91 12.90
CA LYS A 330 16.64 -10.10 12.27
C LYS A 330 15.67 -11.03 11.53
N SER A 331 14.38 -10.93 11.80
CA SER A 331 13.33 -11.70 11.11
C SER A 331 12.90 -11.10 9.77
N LEU A 332 13.39 -9.90 9.45
CA LEU A 332 13.13 -9.17 8.23
C LEU A 332 14.44 -8.96 7.45
N GLU A 333 14.36 -9.10 6.15
CA GLU A 333 15.41 -8.73 5.22
C GLU A 333 14.99 -7.46 4.47
N THR A 334 15.82 -6.42 4.49
CA THR A 334 15.59 -5.22 3.70
C THR A 334 15.84 -5.52 2.22
N VAL A 335 14.79 -5.58 1.42
CA VAL A 335 14.89 -5.85 -0.03
C VAL A 335 14.97 -4.56 -0.86
N TYR A 336 14.47 -3.46 -0.31
CA TYR A 336 14.63 -2.12 -0.88
C TYR A 336 14.62 -1.07 0.24
N GLN A 337 15.46 -0.05 0.10
CA GLN A 337 15.46 1.11 0.97
C GLN A 337 15.80 2.38 0.22
N ASP A 338 15.10 3.45 0.56
CA ASP A 338 15.42 4.83 0.20
C ASP A 338 15.14 5.71 1.42
N ASP A 339 16.15 6.44 1.89
CA ASP A 339 16.05 7.22 3.13
C ASP A 339 15.27 8.52 2.95
N ALA A 340 15.25 9.07 1.72
CA ALA A 340 14.54 10.31 1.44
C ALA A 340 14.45 10.56 -0.07
N THR A 341 13.25 10.36 -0.62
CA THR A 341 12.93 10.71 -2.01
C THR A 341 11.78 11.70 -2.08
N TRP A 342 11.70 12.43 -3.20
CA TRP A 342 10.62 13.37 -3.47
C TRP A 342 9.68 12.81 -4.54
N TYR A 343 8.43 12.58 -4.16
CA TYR A 343 7.35 12.45 -5.13
C TYR A 343 6.90 13.84 -5.58
N ARG A 344 6.92 14.07 -6.90
CA ARG A 344 6.43 15.29 -7.53
C ARG A 344 5.13 14.98 -8.27
N CYS A 345 4.04 15.62 -7.88
CA CYS A 345 2.79 15.50 -8.62
C CYS A 345 2.99 16.06 -10.05
N PRO A 346 2.41 15.43 -11.10
CA PRO A 346 2.60 15.88 -12.47
C PRO A 346 2.12 17.33 -12.65
N PRO A 347 2.93 18.25 -13.21
CA PRO A 347 2.58 19.67 -13.28
C PRO A 347 1.40 19.94 -14.22
N SER A 348 1.15 19.06 -15.18
CA SER A 348 0.02 19.13 -16.11
C SER A 348 -1.29 18.59 -15.52
N ALA A 349 -1.25 17.99 -14.33
CA ALA A 349 -2.42 17.38 -13.73
C ALA A 349 -3.38 18.45 -13.18
N THR A 350 -4.66 18.26 -13.42
CA THR A 350 -5.73 19.17 -12.98
C THR A 350 -6.54 18.54 -11.85
N TYR A 351 -6.66 19.26 -10.74
CA TYR A 351 -7.47 18.88 -9.59
C TYR A 351 -8.07 20.13 -8.91
N PRO A 352 -9.26 20.06 -8.28
CA PRO A 352 -9.89 21.24 -7.66
C PRO A 352 -9.07 21.90 -6.55
N LEU A 353 -8.16 21.15 -5.94
CA LEU A 353 -7.26 21.62 -4.89
C LEU A 353 -5.81 21.47 -5.31
N LYS A 354 -4.93 22.27 -4.69
CA LYS A 354 -3.49 22.15 -4.87
C LYS A 354 -3.01 20.76 -4.48
N LEU A 355 -2.43 20.04 -5.43
CA LEU A 355 -1.72 18.78 -5.19
C LEU A 355 -0.41 19.08 -4.46
N GLU A 356 -0.11 18.30 -3.42
CA GLU A 356 1.11 18.46 -2.63
C GLU A 356 2.17 17.44 -3.04
N ASN A 357 3.40 17.94 -3.21
CA ASN A 357 4.56 17.08 -3.35
C ASN A 357 4.91 16.46 -1.99
N MET A 358 5.46 15.26 -1.99
CA MET A 358 5.73 14.54 -0.75
C MET A 358 7.19 14.12 -0.69
N ARG A 359 7.86 14.42 0.43
CA ARG A 359 9.17 13.86 0.74
C ARG A 359 8.97 12.69 1.67
N HIS A 360 9.40 11.50 1.27
CA HIS A 360 9.17 10.29 2.03
C HIS A 360 10.37 9.35 1.99
N PHE A 361 10.50 8.48 2.97
CA PHE A 361 11.39 7.34 2.92
C PHE A 361 10.59 6.13 2.44
N VAL A 362 11.28 5.13 1.90
CA VAL A 362 10.70 3.85 1.51
C VAL A 362 11.53 2.74 2.15
N ARG A 363 10.82 1.75 2.69
CA ARG A 363 11.38 0.46 3.05
C ARG A 363 10.48 -0.64 2.52
N ILE A 364 11.08 -1.62 1.87
CA ILE A 364 10.42 -2.88 1.56
C ILE A 364 11.22 -3.95 2.28
N TYR A 365 10.55 -4.67 3.16
CA TYR A 365 11.12 -5.81 3.87
C TYR A 365 10.50 -7.10 3.35
N ARG A 366 11.26 -8.19 3.39
CA ARG A 366 10.79 -9.56 3.20
C ARG A 366 10.89 -10.31 4.53
N LYS A 367 9.83 -11.02 4.92
CA LYS A 367 9.86 -11.91 6.08
C LYS A 367 10.72 -13.14 5.77
N LEU A 368 11.71 -13.40 6.62
CA LEU A 368 12.62 -14.56 6.52
C LEU A 368 11.97 -15.88 6.96
#